data_AF-A0A848UT05-F1
#
_entry.id   AF-A0A848UT05-F1
#
_cell.length_a   1.000
_cell.length_b   1.000
_cell.length_c   1.000
_cell.angle_alpha   90.00
_cell.angle_beta   90.00
_cell.angle_gamma   90.00
#
_symmetry.space_group_name_H-M   'P 1'
#
loop_
_entity.id
_entity.type
_entity.pdbx_description
1 polymer ?
#
loop_
_entity_poly.entity_id
_entity_poly.type
_entity_poly.pdbx_seq_one_letter_code
_entity_poly.pdbx_strand_id
1 'polypeptide(L)' 'MIHLSSYMQEDKRAEVFKKDGHYGATFYDNDERVGEELYVGHSESYAENAAENYVLGIKKVGV' A
#
# COMPACT_ATOMS: atom_id res chain seq x y z
N MET A 1 -8.52 3.86 11.28
CA MET A 1 -7.54 3.19 10.40
C MET A 1 -6.51 2.55 11.29
N ILE A 2 -6.22 1.26 11.09
CA ILE A 2 -5.22 0.50 11.84
C ILE A 2 -4.07 0.23 10.89
N HIS A 3 -2.85 0.65 11.23
CA HIS A 3 -1.65 0.27 10.49
C HIS A 3 -1.31 -1.20 10.75
N LEU A 4 -0.91 -1.94 9.71
CA LEU A 4 -0.64 -3.38 9.79
C LEU A 4 0.82 -3.70 9.48
N SER A 5 1.30 -3.29 8.31
CA SER A 5 2.67 -3.56 7.86
C SER A 5 3.19 -2.44 6.97
N SER A 6 4.52 -2.36 6.84
CA SER A 6 5.22 -1.37 6.01
C SER A 6 6.23 -2.06 5.11
N TYR A 7 6.34 -1.58 3.88
CA TYR A 7 7.29 -2.03 2.87
C TYR A 7 8.06 -0.83 2.36
N MET A 8 9.37 -0.98 2.11
CA MET A 8 10.23 0.09 1.63
C MET A 8 11.33 -0.46 0.73
N GLN A 9 11.57 0.22 -0.39
CA GLN A 9 12.69 -0.03 -1.29
C GLN A 9 13.07 1.28 -1.97
N GLU A 10 14.35 1.66 -1.85
CA GLU A 10 14.86 2.94 -2.35
C GLU A 10 13.97 4.12 -1.87
N ASP A 11 13.49 4.94 -2.79
CA ASP A 11 12.65 6.11 -2.49
C ASP A 11 11.16 5.76 -2.36
N LYS A 12 10.78 4.48 -2.49
CA LYS A 12 9.39 4.02 -2.42
C LYS A 12 9.07 3.42 -1.06
N ARG A 13 7.91 3.81 -0.52
CA ARG A 13 7.32 3.20 0.67
C ARG A 13 5.85 2.87 0.43
N ALA A 14 5.39 1.76 0.99
CA ALA A 14 3.97 1.44 1.09
C ALA A 14 3.60 1.02 2.51
N GLU A 15 2.42 1.41 2.96
CA GLU A 15 1.89 1.07 4.29
C GLU A 15 0.54 0.39 4.14
N VAL A 16 0.43 -0.83 4.64
CA VAL A 16 -0.81 -1.60 4.67
C VAL A 16 -1.63 -1.17 5.88
N PHE A 17 -2.93 -1.01 5.68
CA PHE A 17 -3.85 -0.62 6.73
C PHE A 17 -5.18 -1.39 6.67
N LYS A 18 -5.91 -1.37 7.78
CA LYS A 18 -7.31 -1.79 7.88
C LYS A 18 -8.21 -0.60 8.23
N LYS A 19 -9.29 -0.44 7.47
CA LYS A 19 -10.30 0.62 7.66
C LYS A 19 -11.69 0.04 7.39
N ASP A 20 -12.59 0.19 8.36
CA ASP A 20 -13.99 -0.25 8.26
C ASP A 20 -14.15 -1.74 7.84
N GLY A 21 -13.27 -2.60 8.36
CA GLY A 21 -13.27 -4.04 8.03
C GLY A 21 -12.57 -4.40 6.71
N HIS A 22 -12.15 -3.42 5.92
CA HIS A 22 -11.47 -3.60 4.64
C HIS A 22 -9.98 -3.30 4.74
N TYR A 23 -9.20 -3.98 3.90
CA TYR A 23 -7.75 -3.80 3.81
C TYR A 23 -7.41 -2.82 2.70
N GLY A 24 -6.30 -2.12 2.84
CA GLY A 24 -5.84 -1.12 1.88
C GLY A 24 -4.34 -0.87 2.00
N ALA A 25 -3.81 -0.07 1.08
CA ALA A 25 -2.41 0.35 1.10
C ALA A 25 -2.29 1.84 0.75
N THR A 26 -1.46 2.55 1.50
CA THR A 26 -1.03 3.92 1.21
C THR A 26 0.36 3.87 0.59
N PHE A 27 0.57 4.62 -0.48
CA PHE A 27 1.79 4.61 -1.28
C PHE A 27 2.50 5.95 -1.19
N TYR A 28 3.83 5.90 -1.12
CA TYR A 28 4.69 7.06 -0.96
C TYR A 28 5.90 6.98 -1.88
N ASP A 29 6.29 8.13 -2.42
CA ASP A 29 7.53 8.34 -3.16
C ASP A 29 8.26 9.51 -2.49
N ASN A 30 9.53 9.33 -2.13
CA ASN A 30 10.32 10.33 -1.38
C ASN A 30 9.59 10.86 -0.12
N ASP A 31 8.98 9.96 0.65
CA ASP A 31 8.12 10.25 1.82
C ASP A 31 6.82 11.05 1.52
N GLU A 32 6.59 11.45 0.27
CA GLU A 32 5.36 12.11 -0.14
C GLU A 32 4.28 11.07 -0.51
N ARG A 33 3.08 11.22 0.06
CA ARG A 33 1.96 10.33 -0.25
C ARG A 33 1.50 10.55 -1.69
N VAL A 34 1.69 9.54 -2.54
CA VAL A 34 1.27 9.57 -3.95
C VAL A 34 -0.07 8.88 -4.21
N GLY A 35 -0.57 8.08 -3.27
CA GLY A 35 -1.88 7.44 -3.42
C GLY A 35 -2.32 6.64 -2.19
N GLU A 36 -3.59 6.27 -2.18
CA GLU A 36 -4.19 5.34 -1.20
C GLU A 36 -5.27 4.52 -1.91
N GLU A 37 -5.27 3.22 -1.68
CA GLU A 37 -6.25 2.30 -2.24
C GLU A 37 -6.90 1.50 -1.13
N LEU A 38 -8.21 1.29 -1.24
CA LEU A 38 -8.99 0.40 -0.37
C LEU A 38 -9.49 -0.78 -1.19
N TYR A 39 -9.18 -2.00 -0.75
CA TYR A 39 -9.50 -3.24 -1.43
C TYR A 39 -10.71 -3.91 -0.79
N VAL A 40 -11.90 -3.42 -1.14
CA VAL A 40 -13.17 -3.96 -0.62
C VAL A 40 -13.34 -5.42 -1.06
N GLY A 41 -13.61 -6.31 -0.10
CA GLY A 41 -13.78 -7.75 -0.35
C GLY A 41 -12.49 -8.56 -0.52
N HIS A 42 -11.33 -7.91 -0.43
CA HIS A 42 -10.03 -8.58 -0.50
C HIS A 42 -9.41 -8.82 0.88
N SER A 43 -8.48 -9.77 0.94
CA SER A 43 -7.76 -10.15 2.15
C SER A 43 -6.59 -9.20 2.48
N GLU A 44 -6.05 -9.32 3.69
CA GLU A 44 -4.82 -8.64 4.10
C GLU A 44 -3.66 -8.92 3.15
N SER A 45 -3.44 -10.18 2.80
CA SER A 45 -2.37 -10.58 1.89
C SER A 45 -2.49 -9.95 0.50
N TYR A 46 -3.69 -9.62 0.04
CA TYR A 46 -3.87 -8.86 -1.20
C TYR A 46 -3.30 -7.44 -1.08
N ALA A 47 -3.56 -6.78 0.05
CA ALA A 47 -3.03 -5.45 0.34
C ALA A 47 -1.51 -5.47 0.50
N GLU A 48 -0.97 -6.50 1.17
CA GLU A 48 0.48 -6.74 1.29
C GLU A 48 1.13 -6.97 -0.08
N ASN A 49 0.51 -7.78 -0.94
CA ASN A 49 1.00 -7.99 -2.31
C ASN A 49 0.96 -6.69 -3.12
N ALA A 50 -0.06 -5.85 -2.95
CA ALA A 50 -0.13 -4.56 -3.64
C ALA A 50 0.97 -3.60 -3.15
N ALA A 51 1.22 -3.56 -1.84
CA ALA A 51 2.29 -2.78 -1.22
C ALA A 51 3.68 -3.24 -1.69
N GLU A 52 3.95 -4.54 -1.66
CA GLU A 52 5.21 -5.14 -2.12
C GLU A 52 5.45 -4.88 -3.61
N ASN A 53 4.43 -5.14 -4.46
CA ASN A 53 4.54 -4.86 -5.89
C ASN A 53 4.78 -3.39 -6.19
N TYR A 54 4.28 -2.47 -5.37
CA TYR A 54 4.53 -1.04 -5.54
C TYR A 54 6.00 -0.68 -5.26
N VAL A 55 6.55 -1.12 -4.12
CA VAL A 55 7.94 -0.80 -3.77
C VAL A 55 8.93 -1.49 -4.71
N LEU A 56 8.57 -2.64 -5.30
CA LEU A 56 9.33 -3.32 -6.35
C LEU A 56 9.17 -2.68 -7.75
N GLY A 57 8.35 -1.63 -7.89
CA GLY A 57 8.11 -0.95 -9.16
C GLY A 57 7.25 -1.72 -10.18
N ILE A 58 6.65 -2.85 -9.78
CA ILE A 58 5.74 -3.65 -10.61
C ILE A 58 4.36 -2.98 -10.71
N LYS A 59 3.83 -2.52 -9.56
CA LYS A 59 2.58 -1.74 -9.49
C LYS A 59 2.91 -0.25 -9.58
N LYS A 60 2.21 0.45 -10.47
CA LYS A 60 2.24 1.91 -10.59
C LYS A 60 1.01 2.53 -9.92
N VAL A 61 1.20 3.67 -9.27
CA VAL A 61 0.17 4.41 -8.53
C VAL A 61 0.35 5.88 -8.90
N GLY A 62 -0.69 6.50 -9.44
CA GLY A 62 -0.54 7.77 -10.17
C GLY A 62 0.14 7.54 -11.53
N VAL A 63 -0.32 8.27 -12.56
CA VAL A 63 0.02 8.08 -13.99
C VAL A 63 1.53 8.08 -14.26
#